data_AF-A0A3D8GNW7-F1
#
_entry.id   AF-A0A3D8GNW7-F1
#
_cell.length_a   1.000
_cell.length_b   1.000
_cell.length_c   1.000
_cell.angle_alpha   90.00
_cell.angle_beta   90.00
_cell.angle_gamma   90.00
#
_symmetry.space_group_name_H-M   'P 1'
#
loop_
_entity.id
_entity.type
_entity.pdbx_description
1 polymer ?
#
loop_
_entity_poly.entity_id
_entity_poly.type
_entity_poly.pdbx_seq_one_letter_code
_entity_poly.pdbx_strand_id
1 'polypeptide(L)'
;MRKIRRNYRRRGPLPLRYVLIITFVAFIFMTYQSLNIINKHIEPSLIKIAETKAREFASQAVNKAISQNVVENIDVNELIIVHNNSDEVGYSFNPKVYTQVITDITTRIQRYLNLLEAGNIEELEAFKEFNAGDSKKHQGLIYEIPIGMATNNSLFSNLGPKVPVRFEIIGDVTANIETKIRETGINNTYLEIYAKTHVQMSVIIPLIEKEINVTNSVMIGDLFLPGKVPQYYNGGGKGNDVNPIVIPDGER
;
A
#
# COMPACT_ATOMS: atom_id res chain seq x y z
N MET A 1 -28.81 -28.85 74.63
CA MET A 1 -28.28 -28.20 73.39
C MET A 1 -28.96 -26.85 73.20
N ARG A 2 -28.23 -25.73 73.29
CA ARG A 2 -28.80 -24.37 73.19
C ARG A 2 -28.47 -23.80 71.81
N LYS A 3 -29.48 -23.68 70.93
CA LYS A 3 -29.34 -23.11 69.57
C LYS A 3 -29.15 -21.60 69.66
N ILE A 4 -27.94 -21.12 69.38
CA ILE A 4 -27.63 -19.70 69.22
C ILE A 4 -28.23 -19.22 67.89
N ARG A 5 -29.35 -18.51 67.93
CA ARG A 5 -29.89 -17.79 66.77
C ARG A 5 -29.14 -16.47 66.62
N ARG A 6 -28.24 -16.39 65.63
CA ARG A 6 -27.60 -15.12 65.21
C ARG A 6 -28.64 -14.26 64.49
N ASN A 7 -29.09 -13.20 65.15
CA ASN A 7 -29.89 -12.14 64.53
C ASN A 7 -29.01 -11.34 63.56
N TYR A 8 -29.16 -11.56 62.25
CA TYR A 8 -28.62 -10.65 61.24
C TYR A 8 -29.44 -9.36 61.27
N ARG A 9 -28.98 -8.35 62.02
CA ARG A 9 -29.50 -6.97 61.89
C ARG A 9 -29.26 -6.52 60.45
N ARG A 10 -30.33 -6.42 59.66
CA ARG A 10 -30.29 -5.76 58.35
C ARG A 10 -29.82 -4.33 58.58
N ARG A 11 -28.58 -4.03 58.15
CA ARG A 11 -28.02 -2.68 58.23
C ARG A 11 -28.87 -1.78 57.34
N GLY A 12 -29.35 -0.66 57.88
CA GLY A 12 -30.09 0.34 57.10
C GLY A 12 -29.25 0.91 55.96
N PRO A 13 -29.88 1.64 55.02
CA PRO A 13 -29.16 2.27 53.90
C PRO A 13 -28.06 3.21 54.43
N LEU A 14 -26.94 3.28 53.71
CA LEU A 14 -25.83 4.17 54.05
C LEU A 14 -26.32 5.64 54.10
N PRO A 15 -25.82 6.48 55.04
CA PRO A 15 -26.18 7.89 55.07
C PRO A 15 -25.79 8.60 53.77
N LEU A 16 -26.64 9.53 53.29
CA LEU A 16 -26.50 10.18 51.99
C LEU A 16 -25.11 10.80 51.72
N ARG A 17 -24.47 11.35 52.76
CA ARG A 17 -23.10 11.93 52.66
C ARG A 17 -22.06 10.90 52.23
N TYR A 18 -22.13 9.67 52.73
CA TYR A 18 -21.21 8.60 52.34
C TYR A 18 -21.51 8.09 50.95
N VAL A 19 -22.79 8.01 50.57
CA VAL A 19 -23.20 7.62 49.21
C VAL A 19 -22.62 8.60 48.19
N LEU A 20 -22.76 9.91 48.41
CA LEU A 20 -22.21 10.93 47.51
C LEU A 20 -20.68 10.83 47.36
N ILE A 21 -19.96 10.68 48.48
CA ILE A 21 -18.49 10.53 48.46
C ILE A 21 -18.09 9.27 47.69
N ILE A 22 -18.74 8.13 47.96
CA ILE A 22 -18.45 6.87 47.27
C ILE A 22 -18.73 6.98 45.78
N THR A 23 -19.86 7.58 45.38
CA THR A 23 -20.19 7.77 43.96
C THR A 23 -19.21 8.71 43.26
N PHE A 24 -18.74 9.76 43.94
CA PHE A 24 -17.79 10.71 43.38
C PHE A 24 -16.41 10.07 43.18
N VAL A 25 -15.93 9.32 44.19
CA VAL A 25 -14.68 8.56 44.08
C VAL A 25 -14.78 7.49 42.99
N ALA A 26 -15.91 6.77 42.90
CA ALA A 26 -16.15 5.80 41.83
C ALA A 26 -16.18 6.45 40.45
N PHE A 27 -16.78 7.64 40.30
CA PHE A 27 -16.80 8.39 39.05
C PHE A 27 -15.40 8.81 38.59
N ILE A 28 -14.57 9.33 39.49
CA ILE A 28 -13.16 9.67 39.19
C ILE A 28 -12.40 8.41 38.78
N PHE A 29 -12.56 7.31 39.54
CA PHE A 29 -11.91 6.04 39.23
C PHE A 29 -12.33 5.51 37.84
N MET A 30 -13.63 5.55 37.53
CA MET A 30 -14.16 5.07 36.26
C MET A 30 -13.70 5.95 35.08
N THR A 31 -13.63 7.26 35.27
CA THR A 31 -13.09 8.21 34.28
C THR A 31 -11.61 7.93 34.02
N TYR A 32 -10.81 7.74 35.08
CA TYR A 32 -9.40 7.40 34.96
C TYR A 32 -9.18 6.06 34.23
N GLN A 33 -9.97 5.04 34.57
CA GLN A 33 -9.94 3.74 33.89
C GLN A 33 -10.33 3.85 32.42
N SER A 34 -11.34 4.66 32.08
CA SER A 34 -11.77 4.89 30.70
C SER A 34 -10.66 5.54 29.86
N LEU A 35 -10.02 6.59 30.37
CA LEU A 35 -8.88 7.22 29.69
C LEU A 35 -7.72 6.25 29.48
N ASN A 36 -7.41 5.41 30.48
CA ASN A 36 -6.40 4.37 30.36
C ASN A 36 -6.73 3.33 29.28
N ILE A 37 -7.99 2.94 29.13
CA ILE A 37 -8.42 2.02 28.07
C ILE A 37 -8.27 2.68 26.69
N ILE A 38 -8.68 3.95 26.56
CA ILE A 38 -8.58 4.70 25.30
C ILE A 38 -7.13 4.76 24.82
N ASN A 39 -6.22 5.25 25.66
CA ASN A 39 -4.81 5.40 25.28
C ASN A 39 -4.12 4.06 25.01
N LYS A 40 -4.49 2.97 25.73
CA LYS A 40 -3.82 1.67 25.56
C LYS A 40 -4.40 0.80 24.45
N HIS A 41 -5.67 0.95 24.09
CA HIS A 41 -6.35 0.02 23.18
C HIS A 41 -6.95 0.70 21.95
N ILE A 42 -7.59 1.86 22.12
CA ILE A 42 -8.32 2.52 21.03
C ILE A 42 -7.34 3.30 20.15
N GLU A 43 -6.46 4.09 20.76
CA GLU A 43 -5.44 4.89 20.07
C GLU A 43 -4.56 4.06 19.11
N PRO A 44 -3.90 2.96 19.52
CA PRO A 44 -3.06 2.18 18.61
C PRO A 44 -3.85 1.51 17.48
N SER A 45 -5.11 1.16 17.73
CA SER A 45 -5.98 0.57 16.70
C SER A 45 -6.42 1.61 15.67
N LEU A 46 -6.76 2.83 16.12
CA LEU A 46 -7.04 3.98 15.24
C LEU A 46 -5.86 4.31 14.34
N ILE A 47 -4.64 4.38 14.89
CA ILE A 47 -3.42 4.63 14.12
C ILE A 47 -3.24 3.56 13.05
N LYS A 48 -3.38 2.29 13.40
CA LYS A 48 -3.25 1.18 12.45
C LYS A 48 -4.27 1.26 11.31
N ILE A 49 -5.52 1.60 11.61
CA ILE A 49 -6.57 1.79 10.60
C ILE A 49 -6.22 2.96 9.68
N ALA A 50 -5.77 4.07 10.27
CA ALA A 50 -5.37 5.26 9.54
C ALA A 50 -4.17 5.00 8.61
N GLU A 51 -3.12 4.34 9.10
CA GLU A 51 -1.97 3.89 8.29
C GLU A 51 -2.40 3.00 7.12
N THR A 52 -3.33 2.08 7.39
CA THR A 52 -3.85 1.16 6.36
C THR A 52 -4.60 1.93 5.28
N LYS A 53 -5.48 2.86 5.69
CA LYS A 53 -6.27 3.69 4.77
C LYS A 53 -5.39 4.66 3.98
N ALA A 54 -4.37 5.24 4.61
CA ALA A 54 -3.39 6.07 3.94
C ALA A 54 -2.63 5.30 2.84
N ARG A 55 -2.15 4.09 3.16
CA ARG A 55 -1.48 3.22 2.19
C ARG A 55 -2.41 2.83 1.04
N GLU A 56 -3.68 2.54 1.34
CA GLU A 56 -4.69 2.26 0.32
C GLU A 56 -4.87 3.45 -0.64
N PHE A 57 -5.06 4.66 -0.10
CA PHE A 57 -5.22 5.87 -0.91
C PHE A 57 -3.99 6.20 -1.74
N ALA A 58 -2.80 6.14 -1.16
CA ALA A 58 -1.55 6.39 -1.88
C ALA A 58 -1.32 5.37 -3.00
N SER A 59 -1.55 4.08 -2.74
CA SER A 59 -1.42 3.05 -3.77
C SER A 59 -2.42 3.25 -4.91
N GLN A 60 -3.68 3.57 -4.60
CA GLN A 60 -4.69 3.88 -5.62
C GLN A 60 -4.32 5.13 -6.43
N ALA A 61 -3.81 6.17 -5.77
CA ALA A 61 -3.34 7.39 -6.40
C ALA A 61 -2.21 7.12 -7.41
N VAL A 62 -1.18 6.38 -6.97
CA VAL A 62 -0.05 5.98 -7.83
C VAL A 62 -0.53 5.14 -9.02
N ASN A 63 -1.33 4.09 -8.75
CA ASN A 63 -1.85 3.23 -9.80
C ASN A 63 -2.64 4.04 -10.84
N LYS A 64 -3.50 4.96 -10.38
CA LYS A 64 -4.29 5.78 -11.29
C LYS A 64 -3.44 6.76 -12.09
N ALA A 65 -2.46 7.40 -11.46
CA ALA A 65 -1.53 8.33 -12.11
C ALA A 65 -0.72 7.67 -13.23
N ILE A 66 -0.36 6.39 -13.07
CA ILE A 66 0.33 5.60 -14.10
C ILE A 66 -0.67 5.10 -15.15
N SER A 67 -1.75 4.42 -14.74
CA SER A 67 -2.66 3.76 -15.68
C SER A 67 -3.48 4.71 -16.57
N GLN A 68 -3.80 5.94 -16.13
CA GLN A 68 -4.76 6.77 -16.88
C GLN A 68 -4.25 7.29 -18.23
N ASN A 69 -2.94 7.33 -18.49
CA ASN A 69 -2.39 7.89 -19.74
C ASN A 69 -0.92 7.47 -20.04
N VAL A 70 -0.25 6.70 -19.18
CA VAL A 70 1.17 6.33 -19.39
C VAL A 70 1.29 5.06 -20.24
N VAL A 71 0.38 4.09 -20.06
CA VAL A 71 0.37 2.83 -20.83
C VAL A 71 0.08 3.06 -22.32
N GLU A 72 -0.64 4.13 -22.68
CA GLU A 72 -0.94 4.46 -24.08
C GLU A 72 0.18 5.26 -24.78
N ASN A 73 1.13 5.86 -24.04
CA ASN A 73 2.13 6.78 -24.62
C ASN A 73 3.60 6.37 -24.38
N ILE A 74 3.88 5.33 -23.59
CA ILE A 74 5.24 4.78 -23.50
C ILE A 74 5.38 3.71 -24.58
N ASP A 75 6.13 4.04 -25.64
CA ASP A 75 6.64 2.99 -26.51
C ASP A 75 7.75 2.24 -25.77
N VAL A 76 7.37 1.13 -25.15
CA VAL A 76 8.27 0.25 -24.40
C VAL A 76 9.44 -0.21 -25.29
N ASN A 77 9.25 -0.26 -26.61
CA ASN A 77 10.30 -0.63 -27.55
C ASN A 77 11.38 0.47 -27.68
N GLU A 78 11.05 1.74 -27.43
CA GLU A 78 12.03 2.84 -27.42
C GLU A 78 12.81 2.92 -26.11
N LEU A 79 12.25 2.36 -25.03
CA LEU A 79 12.86 2.34 -23.71
C LEU A 79 14.02 1.34 -23.64
N ILE A 80 13.93 0.20 -24.34
CA ILE A 80 14.96 -0.85 -24.33
C ILE A 80 15.73 -0.88 -25.63
N ILE A 81 17.06 -0.81 -25.51
CA ILE A 81 18.00 -1.07 -26.59
C ILE A 81 18.49 -2.51 -26.44
N VAL A 82 18.16 -3.36 -27.42
CA VAL A 82 18.63 -4.74 -27.49
C VAL A 82 19.99 -4.77 -28.20
N HIS A 83 20.99 -5.29 -27.52
CA HIS A 83 22.33 -5.52 -28.06
C HIS A 83 22.40 -6.95 -28.59
N ASN A 84 22.37 -7.09 -29.92
CA ASN A 84 22.60 -8.37 -30.58
C ASN A 84 24.07 -8.47 -30.95
N ASN A 85 24.88 -9.04 -30.05
CA ASN A 85 26.22 -9.49 -30.43
C ASN A 85 26.15 -10.98 -30.77
N SER A 86 27.04 -11.44 -31.65
CA SER A 86 26.91 -12.72 -32.37
C SER A 86 26.58 -13.95 -31.49
N ASP A 87 26.89 -13.96 -30.20
CA ASP A 87 26.64 -15.07 -29.27
C ASP A 87 25.88 -14.71 -27.97
N GLU A 88 25.57 -13.44 -27.71
CA GLU A 88 24.85 -13.00 -26.49
C GLU A 88 23.82 -11.90 -26.80
N VAL A 89 22.60 -12.07 -26.27
CA VAL A 89 21.54 -11.06 -26.32
C VAL A 89 21.61 -10.25 -25.03
N GLY A 90 22.13 -9.02 -25.13
CA GLY A 90 22.13 -8.06 -24.04
C GLY A 90 20.98 -7.07 -24.16
N TYR A 91 20.58 -6.43 -23.06
CA TYR A 91 19.65 -5.31 -23.09
C TYR A 91 20.17 -4.15 -22.23
N SER A 92 19.82 -2.93 -22.62
CA SER A 92 20.11 -1.73 -21.84
C SER A 92 18.96 -0.75 -21.99
N PHE A 93 18.78 0.15 -21.04
CA PHE A 93 17.81 1.22 -21.17
C PHE A 93 18.37 2.38 -21.99
N ASN A 94 17.54 2.95 -22.86
CA ASN A 94 17.85 4.24 -23.49
C ASN A 94 17.84 5.34 -22.43
N PRO A 95 18.97 5.97 -22.07
CA PRO A 95 19.04 6.92 -20.96
C PRO A 95 18.11 8.13 -21.13
N LYS A 96 17.89 8.56 -22.38
CA LYS A 96 17.01 9.69 -22.70
C LYS A 96 15.55 9.33 -22.40
N VAL A 97 15.08 8.22 -22.96
CA VAL A 97 13.69 7.76 -22.79
C VAL A 97 13.44 7.36 -21.34
N TYR A 98 14.37 6.64 -20.71
CA TYR A 98 14.31 6.26 -19.29
C TYR A 98 14.12 7.48 -18.38
N THR A 99 14.93 8.53 -18.57
CA THR A 99 14.85 9.76 -17.76
C THR A 99 13.53 10.50 -18.00
N GLN A 100 13.07 10.56 -19.24
CA GLN A 100 11.78 11.19 -19.59
C GLN A 100 10.60 10.46 -18.93
N VAL A 101 10.58 9.12 -19.01
CA VAL A 101 9.55 8.28 -18.40
C VAL A 101 9.52 8.46 -16.88
N ILE A 102 10.66 8.38 -16.21
CA ILE A 102 10.73 8.56 -14.75
C ILE A 102 10.26 9.96 -14.35
N THR A 103 10.70 10.99 -15.06
CA THR A 103 10.32 12.38 -14.75
C THR A 103 8.82 12.60 -14.95
N ASP A 104 8.24 12.07 -16.02
CA ASP A 104 6.80 12.16 -16.29
C ASP A 104 5.99 11.42 -15.22
N ILE A 105 6.38 10.18 -14.88
CA ILE A 105 5.73 9.39 -13.81
C ILE A 105 5.82 10.13 -12.47
N THR A 106 7.02 10.56 -12.06
CA THR A 106 7.23 11.30 -10.81
C THR A 106 6.38 12.57 -10.76
N THR A 107 6.39 13.38 -11.81
CA THR A 107 5.64 14.65 -11.87
C THR A 107 4.13 14.40 -11.80
N ARG A 108 3.64 13.36 -12.48
CA ARG A 108 2.22 12.99 -12.46
C ARG A 108 1.77 12.51 -11.09
N ILE A 109 2.55 11.63 -10.45
CA ILE A 109 2.23 11.15 -9.11
C ILE A 109 2.26 12.31 -8.13
N GLN A 110 3.29 13.16 -8.17
CA GLN A 110 3.38 14.35 -7.31
C GLN A 110 2.14 15.24 -7.49
N ARG A 111 1.75 15.53 -8.73
CA ARG A 111 0.55 16.33 -9.02
C ARG A 111 -0.72 15.67 -8.47
N TYR A 112 -0.88 14.36 -8.66
CA TYR A 112 -2.06 13.62 -8.22
C TYR A 112 -2.16 13.59 -6.69
N LEU A 113 -1.04 13.34 -6.00
CA LEU A 113 -0.98 13.37 -4.54
C LEU A 113 -1.21 14.80 -3.98
N ASN A 114 -0.66 15.84 -4.63
CA ASN A 114 -0.91 17.23 -4.24
C ASN A 114 -2.40 17.60 -4.39
N LEU A 115 -3.08 17.13 -5.45
CA LEU A 115 -4.52 17.33 -5.64
C LEU A 115 -5.34 16.62 -4.56
N LEU A 116 -4.92 15.42 -4.16
CA LEU A 116 -5.52 14.70 -3.04
C LEU A 116 -5.32 15.46 -1.73
N GLU A 117 -4.10 15.92 -1.44
CA GLU A 117 -3.80 16.72 -0.26
C GLU A 117 -4.63 18.01 -0.23
N ALA A 118 -4.78 18.70 -1.35
CA ALA A 118 -5.59 19.91 -1.45
C ALA A 118 -7.11 19.68 -1.23
N GLY A 119 -7.55 18.42 -1.17
CA GLY A 119 -8.97 18.08 -1.03
C GLY A 119 -9.78 18.36 -2.30
N ASN A 120 -9.13 18.59 -3.45
CA ASN A 120 -9.79 18.83 -4.73
C ASN A 120 -10.15 17.50 -5.41
N ILE A 121 -10.92 16.69 -4.69
CA ILE A 121 -11.29 15.31 -5.07
C ILE A 121 -12.36 15.33 -6.20
N GLU A 122 -13.05 16.45 -6.40
CA GLU A 122 -14.06 16.61 -7.46
C GLU A 122 -13.46 16.47 -8.88
N GLU A 123 -12.17 16.75 -9.07
CA GLU A 123 -11.44 16.54 -10.33
C GLU A 123 -10.93 15.10 -10.54
N LEU A 124 -11.02 14.27 -9.51
CA LEU A 124 -10.50 12.91 -9.51
C LEU A 124 -11.66 11.92 -9.69
N GLU A 125 -11.95 11.54 -10.94
CA GLU A 125 -12.97 10.53 -11.31
C GLU A 125 -12.91 9.24 -10.46
N ALA A 126 -11.73 8.88 -9.94
CA ALA A 126 -11.51 7.70 -9.10
C ALA A 126 -12.12 7.79 -7.69
N PHE A 127 -12.45 8.99 -7.21
CA PHE A 127 -12.87 9.22 -5.82
C PHE A 127 -14.28 9.80 -5.69
N LYS A 128 -15.02 9.96 -6.79
CA LYS A 128 -16.43 10.39 -6.79
C LYS A 128 -17.36 9.50 -5.96
N GLU A 129 -16.97 8.26 -5.71
CA GLU A 129 -17.72 7.28 -4.91
C GLU A 129 -17.56 7.47 -3.39
N PHE A 130 -16.53 8.21 -2.96
CA PHE A 130 -16.40 8.61 -1.56
C PHE A 130 -17.31 9.81 -1.31
N ASN A 131 -18.30 9.64 -0.44
CA ASN A 131 -19.24 10.69 -0.01
C ASN A 131 -18.51 11.88 0.63
N ALA A 132 -17.90 12.75 -0.18
CA ALA A 132 -17.24 13.99 0.20
C ALA A 132 -18.25 15.13 0.37
N GLY A 133 -19.39 14.86 1.01
CA GLY A 133 -20.45 15.85 1.22
C GLY A 133 -20.03 17.03 2.11
N ASP A 134 -19.00 16.85 2.94
CA ASP A 134 -18.59 17.82 3.96
C ASP A 134 -17.15 18.38 3.77
N SER A 135 -16.45 18.01 2.70
CA SER A 135 -15.04 18.38 2.45
C SER A 135 -14.82 19.85 2.05
N LYS A 136 -15.89 20.66 1.90
CA LYS A 136 -15.78 22.07 1.45
C LYS A 136 -15.20 23.06 2.48
N LYS A 137 -14.91 22.63 3.71
CA LYS A 137 -14.48 23.54 4.80
C LYS A 137 -13.07 23.33 5.34
N HIS A 138 -12.38 22.28 4.96
CA HIS A 138 -11.06 21.97 5.50
C HIS A 138 -10.07 21.69 4.37
N GLN A 139 -8.94 22.38 4.37
CA GLN A 139 -7.81 22.09 3.48
C GLN A 139 -7.24 20.72 3.87
N GLY A 140 -7.31 19.71 2.99
CA GLY A 140 -6.88 18.34 3.31
C GLY A 140 -7.81 17.23 2.80
N LEU A 141 -7.26 16.10 2.32
CA LEU A 141 -8.00 14.83 2.30
C LEU A 141 -8.27 14.41 3.75
N ILE A 142 -9.47 14.71 4.24
CA ILE A 142 -9.92 14.28 5.57
C ILE A 142 -10.74 13.00 5.41
N TYR A 143 -10.18 11.89 5.90
CA TYR A 143 -10.91 10.64 6.07
C TYR A 143 -11.38 10.49 7.50
N GLU A 144 -12.67 10.27 7.68
CA GLU A 144 -13.28 10.17 9.00
C GLU A 144 -13.40 8.71 9.46
N ILE A 145 -12.74 8.35 10.57
CA ILE A 145 -12.82 7.01 11.17
C ILE A 145 -13.76 7.04 12.38
N PRO A 146 -14.87 6.28 12.39
CA PRO A 146 -15.67 6.10 13.60
C PRO A 146 -14.86 5.44 14.71
N ILE A 147 -14.90 5.98 15.94
CA ILE A 147 -14.14 5.41 17.07
C ILE A 147 -14.51 3.95 17.33
N GLY A 148 -15.77 3.56 17.07
CA GLY A 148 -16.21 2.17 17.22
C GLY A 148 -15.49 1.18 16.28
N MET A 149 -14.86 1.65 15.20
CA MET A 149 -14.00 0.80 14.36
C MET A 149 -12.76 0.32 15.12
N ALA A 150 -12.24 1.14 16.03
CA ALA A 150 -11.07 0.81 16.84
C ALA A 150 -11.36 -0.19 17.97
N THR A 151 -12.63 -0.44 18.32
CA THR A 151 -12.99 -1.42 19.36
C THR A 151 -12.89 -2.87 18.88
N ASN A 152 -12.51 -3.10 17.61
CA ASN A 152 -12.40 -4.42 16.98
C ASN A 152 -13.64 -5.31 17.16
N ASN A 153 -14.83 -4.67 17.18
CA ASN A 153 -16.11 -5.33 17.33
C ASN A 153 -17.02 -4.89 16.19
N SER A 154 -17.48 -5.86 15.39
CA SER A 154 -18.32 -5.61 14.22
C SER A 154 -19.63 -4.90 14.57
N LEU A 155 -20.19 -5.13 15.76
CA LEU A 155 -21.43 -4.49 16.20
C LEU A 155 -21.28 -2.98 16.40
N PHE A 156 -20.06 -2.52 16.73
CA PHE A 156 -19.79 -1.12 17.02
C PHE A 156 -18.99 -0.42 15.93
N SER A 157 -18.58 -1.11 14.85
CA SER A 157 -17.63 -0.57 13.86
C SER A 157 -18.04 0.74 13.18
N ASN A 158 -19.35 0.99 13.06
CA ASN A 158 -19.90 2.21 12.47
C ASN A 158 -20.51 3.18 13.50
N LEU A 159 -20.27 2.95 14.79
CA LEU A 159 -20.83 3.74 15.88
C LEU A 159 -19.78 4.63 16.54
N GLY A 160 -20.27 5.70 17.17
CA GLY A 160 -19.47 6.65 17.92
C GLY A 160 -19.06 7.90 17.13
N PRO A 161 -18.39 8.85 17.79
CA PRO A 161 -17.85 10.05 17.14
C PRO A 161 -16.84 9.67 16.06
N LYS A 162 -16.76 10.49 15.02
CA LYS A 162 -15.80 10.32 13.94
C LYS A 162 -14.53 11.11 14.24
N VAL A 163 -13.38 10.45 14.08
CA VAL A 163 -12.05 11.05 14.20
C VAL A 163 -11.56 11.41 12.81
N PRO A 164 -11.28 12.69 12.51
CA PRO A 164 -10.71 13.09 11.24
C PRO A 164 -9.24 12.63 11.16
N VAL A 165 -8.88 12.04 10.03
CA VAL A 165 -7.52 11.67 9.66
C VAL A 165 -7.13 12.48 8.44
N ARG A 166 -6.02 13.20 8.54
CA ARG A 166 -5.45 13.99 7.45
C ARG A 166 -4.21 13.30 6.92
N PHE A 167 -3.99 13.41 5.62
CA PHE A 167 -2.81 12.88 4.95
C PHE A 167 -2.04 14.03 4.32
N GLU A 168 -0.73 14.05 4.54
CA GLU A 168 0.18 15.07 3.98
C GLU A 168 1.39 14.38 3.39
N ILE A 169 1.97 14.94 2.33
CA ILE A 169 3.19 14.41 1.72
C ILE A 169 4.39 15.07 2.40
N ILE A 170 5.37 14.28 2.85
CA ILE A 170 6.52 14.82 3.60
C ILE A 170 7.68 15.22 2.66
N GLY A 171 7.78 14.61 1.47
CA GLY A 171 8.88 14.85 0.54
C GLY A 171 8.58 14.50 -0.91
N ASP A 172 9.63 14.35 -1.71
CA ASP A 172 9.51 14.08 -3.14
C ASP A 172 9.14 12.61 -3.43
N VAL A 173 8.27 12.42 -4.41
CA VAL A 173 7.99 11.09 -4.97
C VAL A 173 9.20 10.63 -5.80
N THR A 174 9.72 9.45 -5.51
CA THR A 174 10.77 8.85 -6.34
C THR A 174 10.20 7.70 -7.17
N ALA A 175 10.49 7.71 -8.47
CA ALA A 175 10.14 6.62 -9.38
C ALA A 175 11.40 6.03 -10.00
N ASN A 176 11.40 4.73 -10.22
CA ASN A 176 12.45 4.00 -10.91
C ASN A 176 11.81 2.92 -11.81
N ILE A 177 12.55 2.48 -12.82
CA ILE A 177 12.16 1.35 -13.66
C ILE A 177 12.93 0.12 -13.18
N GLU A 178 12.21 -0.94 -12.85
CA GLU A 178 12.75 -2.23 -12.44
C GLU A 178 12.35 -3.30 -13.45
N THR A 179 13.27 -4.18 -13.81
CA THR A 179 13.01 -5.31 -14.71
C THR A 179 13.00 -6.63 -13.98
N LYS A 180 12.05 -7.48 -14.32
CA LYS A 180 11.98 -8.86 -13.85
C LYS A 180 12.12 -9.81 -15.03
N ILE A 181 13.14 -10.65 -14.97
CA ILE A 181 13.45 -11.63 -16.00
C ILE A 181 12.65 -12.91 -15.71
N ARG A 182 11.95 -13.43 -16.71
CA ARG A 182 11.36 -14.77 -16.72
C ARG A 182 11.95 -15.59 -17.86
N GLU A 183 12.63 -16.67 -17.51
CA GLU A 183 13.15 -17.63 -18.49
C GLU A 183 11.98 -18.47 -19.04
N THR A 184 11.80 -18.45 -20.36
CA THR A 184 10.68 -19.12 -21.05
C THR A 184 11.22 -20.14 -22.07
N GLY A 185 11.57 -21.34 -21.58
CA GLY A 185 12.07 -22.43 -22.42
C GLY A 185 13.58 -22.39 -22.65
N ILE A 186 14.05 -23.09 -23.70
CA ILE A 186 15.46 -23.49 -23.83
C ILE A 186 16.41 -22.29 -24.01
N ASN A 187 15.96 -21.15 -24.55
CA ASN A 187 16.77 -19.93 -24.67
C ASN A 187 15.97 -18.62 -24.76
N ASN A 188 14.66 -18.58 -24.49
CA ASN A 188 13.91 -17.32 -24.58
C ASN A 188 13.86 -16.61 -23.23
N THR A 189 14.00 -15.29 -23.26
CA THR A 189 13.88 -14.43 -22.09
C THR A 189 12.67 -13.53 -22.25
N TYR A 190 11.78 -13.53 -21.26
CA TYR A 190 10.67 -12.62 -21.17
C TYR A 190 10.96 -11.60 -20.07
N LEU A 191 11.09 -10.33 -20.46
CA LEU A 191 11.42 -9.23 -19.57
C LEU A 191 10.13 -8.48 -19.22
N GLU A 192 9.75 -8.48 -17.95
CA GLU A 192 8.68 -7.63 -17.44
C GLU A 192 9.28 -6.33 -16.93
N ILE A 193 8.69 -5.19 -17.29
CA ILE A 193 9.16 -3.87 -16.91
C ILE A 193 8.15 -3.23 -15.97
N TYR A 194 8.62 -2.83 -14.79
CA TYR A 194 7.82 -2.22 -13.74
C TYR A 194 8.28 -0.80 -13.46
N ALA A 195 7.34 0.14 -13.36
CA ALA A 195 7.57 1.41 -12.67
C ALA A 195 7.39 1.18 -11.17
N LYS A 196 8.47 1.29 -10.42
CA LYS A 196 8.50 1.21 -8.96
C LYS A 196 8.62 2.58 -8.34
N THR A 197 7.68 2.92 -7.47
CA THR A 197 7.56 4.24 -6.87
C THR A 197 7.71 4.14 -5.35
N HIS A 198 8.41 5.09 -4.75
CA HIS A 198 8.45 5.26 -3.29
C HIS A 198 7.88 6.64 -2.94
N VAL A 199 6.87 6.63 -2.08
CA VAL A 199 6.19 7.82 -1.58
C VAL A 199 6.32 7.82 -0.05
N GLN A 200 6.86 8.91 0.50
CA GLN A 200 6.89 9.17 1.94
C GLN A 200 5.77 10.14 2.29
N MET A 201 4.89 9.74 3.20
CA MET A 201 3.74 10.55 3.61
C MET A 201 3.51 10.48 5.11
N SER A 202 2.85 11.50 5.63
CA SER A 202 2.43 11.64 7.01
C SER A 202 0.94 11.34 7.14
N VAL A 203 0.60 10.57 8.17
CA VAL A 203 -0.77 10.37 8.62
C VAL A 203 -0.94 11.14 9.93
N ILE A 204 -1.78 12.16 9.90
CA ILE A 204 -2.03 13.06 11.01
C ILE A 204 -3.42 12.80 11.58
N ILE A 205 -3.45 12.37 12.83
CA ILE A 205 -4.66 12.21 13.65
C ILE A 205 -4.56 13.26 14.77
N PRO A 206 -5.66 13.83 15.30
CA PRO A 206 -5.61 14.95 16.27
C PRO A 206 -4.66 14.81 17.48
N LEU A 207 -4.21 13.60 17.81
CA LEU A 207 -3.32 13.34 18.93
C LEU A 207 -1.86 13.06 18.49
N ILE A 208 -1.63 12.53 17.29
CA ILE A 208 -0.35 11.95 16.86
C ILE A 208 -0.17 12.10 15.34
N GLU A 209 1.07 12.34 14.95
CA GLU A 209 1.56 12.27 13.58
C GLU A 209 2.42 11.01 13.38
N LYS A 210 2.24 10.33 12.24
CA LYS A 210 2.96 9.10 11.92
C LYS A 210 3.41 9.08 10.46
N GLU A 211 4.72 8.96 10.26
CA GLU A 211 5.28 8.76 8.92
C GLU A 211 5.06 7.33 8.42
N ILE A 212 4.68 7.20 7.15
CA ILE A 212 4.55 5.94 6.44
C ILE A 212 5.24 6.01 5.08
N ASN A 213 5.84 4.88 4.70
CA ASN A 213 6.41 4.67 3.38
C ASN A 213 5.49 3.75 2.56
N VAL A 214 5.16 4.19 1.36
CA VAL A 214 4.35 3.46 0.39
C VAL A 214 5.20 3.16 -0.83
N THR A 215 5.47 1.88 -1.04
CA THR A 215 6.09 1.38 -2.27
C THR A 215 5.01 0.74 -3.13
N ASN A 216 4.96 1.12 -4.39
CA ASN A 216 4.06 0.53 -5.37
C ASN A 216 4.83 0.17 -6.64
N SER A 217 4.43 -0.92 -7.29
CA SER A 217 5.06 -1.42 -8.52
C SER A 217 3.97 -1.68 -9.56
N VAL A 218 4.03 -0.97 -10.67
CA VAL A 218 3.07 -1.08 -11.78
C VAL A 218 3.78 -1.57 -13.01
N MET A 219 3.31 -2.66 -13.62
CA MET A 219 3.85 -3.12 -14.90
C MET A 219 3.53 -2.10 -15.98
N ILE A 220 4.56 -1.60 -16.65
CA ILE A 220 4.42 -0.61 -17.73
C ILE A 220 4.65 -1.23 -19.11
N GLY A 221 5.22 -2.43 -19.17
CA GLY A 221 5.46 -3.13 -20.42
C GLY A 221 6.16 -4.47 -20.24
N ASP A 222 6.32 -5.17 -21.35
CA ASP A 222 7.14 -6.36 -21.46
C ASP A 222 7.98 -6.34 -22.74
N LEU A 223 8.98 -7.20 -22.79
CA LEU A 223 9.76 -7.47 -23.99
C LEU A 223 10.09 -8.95 -24.07
N PHE A 224 9.78 -9.56 -25.22
CA PHE A 224 10.19 -10.92 -25.52
C PHE A 224 11.50 -10.92 -26.31
N LEU A 225 12.53 -11.54 -25.73
CA LEU A 225 13.84 -11.71 -26.33
C LEU A 225 14.02 -13.18 -26.73
N PRO A 226 13.87 -13.52 -28.03
CA PRO A 226 14.12 -14.85 -28.51
C PRO A 226 15.62 -15.13 -28.50
N GLY A 227 16.04 -16.21 -27.84
CA GLY A 227 17.43 -16.68 -27.93
C GLY A 227 17.59 -17.72 -29.03
N LYS A 228 18.84 -17.90 -29.49
CA LYS A 228 19.16 -18.91 -30.51
C LYS A 228 18.90 -20.29 -29.96
N VAL A 229 18.08 -21.09 -30.65
CA VAL A 229 17.95 -22.52 -30.31
C VAL A 229 19.27 -23.24 -30.62
N PRO A 230 19.77 -24.13 -29.75
CA PRO A 230 20.99 -24.89 -30.05
C PRO A 230 20.78 -25.75 -31.29
N GLN A 231 21.78 -25.81 -32.18
CA GLN A 231 21.75 -26.70 -33.36
C GLN A 231 21.71 -28.18 -32.98
N TYR A 232 22.09 -28.51 -31.74
CA TYR A 232 22.08 -29.86 -31.19
C TYR A 232 21.37 -29.87 -29.83
N TYR A 233 20.29 -30.64 -29.73
CA TYR A 233 19.64 -30.97 -28.47
C TYR A 233 19.81 -32.46 -28.21
N ASN A 234 20.84 -32.84 -27.46
CA ASN A 234 21.01 -34.23 -27.03
C ASN A 234 20.15 -34.46 -25.78
N GLY A 235 18.86 -34.75 -25.99
CA GLY A 235 17.96 -35.15 -24.93
C GLY A 235 18.53 -36.41 -24.27
N GLY A 236 18.77 -36.36 -22.96
CA GLY A 236 19.42 -37.43 -22.17
C GLY A 236 18.62 -38.73 -22.08
N GLY A 237 18.40 -39.38 -23.22
CA GLY A 237 17.90 -40.74 -23.34
C GLY A 237 19.04 -41.72 -23.21
N LYS A 238 18.98 -42.59 -22.20
CA LYS A 238 19.78 -43.81 -22.15
C LYS A 238 19.43 -44.68 -23.37
N GLY A 239 20.25 -44.64 -24.40
CA GLY A 239 20.13 -45.51 -25.57
C GLY A 239 21.14 -45.12 -26.65
N ASN A 240 21.71 -46.11 -27.33
CA ASN A 240 22.75 -45.95 -28.36
C ASN A 240 22.23 -45.19 -29.60
N ASP A 241 22.11 -43.87 -29.53
CA ASP A 241 21.84 -43.06 -30.71
C ASP A 241 23.11 -42.37 -31.19
N VAL A 242 23.41 -42.66 -32.45
CA VAL A 242 24.62 -42.33 -33.19
C VAL A 242 24.87 -40.82 -33.25
N ASN A 243 26.12 -40.41 -32.99
CA ASN A 243 26.58 -39.06 -33.31
C ASN A 243 26.50 -38.85 -34.84
N PRO A 244 25.83 -37.81 -35.35
CA PRO A 244 25.91 -37.51 -36.76
C PRO A 244 27.32 -37.00 -37.10
N ILE A 245 28.01 -37.71 -38.00
CA ILE A 245 29.23 -37.24 -38.65
C ILE A 245 28.83 -36.17 -39.67
N VAL A 246 29.40 -34.98 -39.53
CA VAL A 246 29.37 -33.95 -40.57
C VAL A 246 30.41 -34.33 -41.62
N ILE A 247 29.96 -34.62 -42.84
CA ILE A 247 30.85 -34.75 -43.99
C ILE A 247 31.09 -33.32 -44.51
N PRO A 248 32.33 -32.81 -44.59
CA PRO A 248 32.59 -31.52 -45.20
C PRO A 248 32.25 -31.61 -46.69
N ASP A 249 31.50 -30.62 -47.21
CA ASP A 249 31.30 -30.50 -48.65
C ASP A 249 32.66 -30.37 -49.32
N GLY A 250 32.99 -31.37 -50.15
CA GLY A 250 34.21 -31.37 -50.93
C GLY A 250 34.18 -30.22 -51.93
N GLU A 251 35.17 -29.34 -51.85
CA GLU A 251 35.48 -28.36 -52.89
C GLU A 251 35.60 -29.09 -54.24
N ARG A 252 34.81 -28.63 -55.21
CA ARG A 252 35.06 -28.82 -56.65
C ARG A 252 35.04 -27.47 -57.33
#